data_AF-A0A1J5R0H4-F1
#
_entry.id   AF-A0A1J5R0H4-F1
#
_cell.length_a   1.000
_cell.length_b   1.000
_cell.length_c   1.000
_cell.angle_alpha   90.00
_cell.angle_beta   90.00
_cell.angle_gamma   90.00
#
_symmetry.space_group_name_H-M   'P 1'
#
loop_
_entity.id
_entity.type
_entity.pdbx_description
1 polymer ?
#
loop_
_entity_poly.entity_id
_entity_poly.type
_entity_poly.pdbx_seq_one_letter_code
_entity_poly.pdbx_strand_id
1 'polypeptide(L)'
;MIDDQIFTGVPETGSEDRRRLIEFCEGQRSKILSAIPWVAAEIADQAGFEVLFEVLRHHGGMTCYVPHDIRRCQSKFGIPIPEKLHDRFIILSDSNGCINIPSAWGVFLAVRRVAICMALEDGKPNKDIARCFGVTDRFLRSLRSQRRQAGLAEA
;
A
#
# COMPACT_ATOMS: atom_id res chain seq x y z
N MET A 1 -13.68 14.13 0.43
CA MET A 1 -12.50 15.00 0.28
C MET A 1 -11.29 14.25 0.82
N ILE A 2 -10.14 14.31 0.17
CA ILE A 2 -8.90 13.75 0.72
C ILE A 2 -8.49 14.64 1.90
N ASP A 3 -8.41 14.07 3.11
CA ASP A 3 -7.94 14.76 4.31
C ASP A 3 -6.41 14.86 4.24
N ASP A 4 -5.88 16.07 4.33
CA ASP A 4 -4.47 16.36 4.05
C ASP A 4 -3.55 15.91 5.19
N GLN A 5 -4.08 15.73 6.40
CA GLN A 5 -3.27 15.41 7.59
C GLN A 5 -2.75 13.96 7.58
N ILE A 6 -3.47 13.02 6.97
CA ILE A 6 -3.15 11.59 6.99
C ILE A 6 -1.92 11.22 6.16
N PHE A 7 -1.40 12.14 5.33
CA PHE A 7 -0.28 11.89 4.40
C PHE A 7 1.03 12.59 4.79
N THR A 8 1.10 13.13 6.01
CA THR A 8 2.29 13.82 6.54
C THR A 8 3.37 12.85 7.06
N GLY A 9 3.00 11.59 7.34
CA GLY A 9 3.90 10.52 7.78
C GLY A 9 3.15 9.19 7.91
N VAL A 10 3.84 8.09 8.24
CA VAL A 10 3.16 6.81 8.55
C VAL A 10 2.38 7.01 9.85
N PRO A 11 1.05 6.86 9.86
CA PRO A 11 0.27 7.07 11.07
C PRO A 11 0.62 6.07 12.17
N GLU A 12 0.61 6.52 13.42
CA GLU A 12 0.85 5.66 14.58
C GLU A 12 -0.27 4.64 14.79
N THR A 13 0.04 3.52 15.45
CA THR A 13 -0.95 2.47 15.73
C THR A 13 -2.04 2.98 16.67
N GLY A 14 -3.30 2.71 16.34
CA GLY A 14 -4.46 3.19 17.10
C GLY A 14 -4.77 4.68 16.97
N SER A 15 -4.00 5.43 16.18
CA SER A 15 -4.30 6.85 15.91
C SER A 15 -5.53 7.02 15.01
N GLU A 16 -6.21 8.16 15.16
CA GLU A 16 -7.31 8.57 14.28
C GLU A 16 -6.84 8.69 12.82
N ASP A 17 -5.62 9.14 12.59
CA ASP A 17 -5.04 9.24 11.24
C ASP A 17 -4.84 7.87 10.59
N ARG A 18 -4.49 6.83 11.38
CA ARG A 18 -4.42 5.45 10.88
C ARG A 18 -5.80 4.96 10.46
N ARG A 19 -6.82 5.22 11.27
CA ARG A 19 -8.22 4.86 10.95
C ARG A 19 -8.66 5.50 9.63
N ARG A 20 -8.42 6.81 9.48
CA ARG A 20 -8.74 7.55 8.25
C ARG A 20 -7.96 7.06 7.03
N LEU A 21 -6.69 6.70 7.20
CA LEU A 21 -5.88 6.10 6.13
C LEU A 21 -6.47 4.75 5.67
N ILE A 22 -6.92 3.92 6.61
CA ILE A 22 -7.56 2.64 6.30
C ILE A 22 -8.89 2.86 5.59
N GLU A 23 -9.72 3.77 6.07
CA GLU A 23 -10.99 4.16 5.42
C GLU A 23 -10.74 4.68 3.99
N PHE A 24 -9.70 5.48 3.77
CA PHE A 24 -9.29 5.91 2.44
C PHE A 24 -8.90 4.74 1.55
N CYS A 25 -8.09 3.81 2.08
CA CYS A 25 -7.65 2.63 1.33
C CYS A 25 -8.83 1.73 0.92
N GLU A 26 -9.77 1.47 1.84
CA GLU A 26 -10.98 0.68 1.52
C GLU A 26 -11.88 1.42 0.52
N GLY A 27 -12.05 2.73 0.67
CA GLY A 27 -12.83 3.55 -0.27
C GLY A 27 -12.24 3.62 -1.69
N GLN A 28 -10.94 3.36 -1.84
CA GLN A 28 -10.21 3.37 -3.12
C GLN A 28 -9.55 2.03 -3.44
N ARG A 29 -10.12 0.94 -2.90
CA ARG A 29 -9.51 -0.40 -2.85
C ARG A 29 -8.86 -0.83 -4.16
N SER A 30 -9.59 -0.81 -5.27
CA SER A 30 -9.06 -1.24 -6.59
C SER A 30 -7.82 -0.44 -7.01
N LYS A 31 -7.83 0.89 -6.86
CA LYS A 31 -6.69 1.75 -7.19
C LYS A 31 -5.48 1.44 -6.29
N ILE A 32 -5.72 1.23 -5.00
CA ILE A 32 -4.65 0.94 -4.03
C ILE A 32 -4.02 -0.43 -4.26
N LEU A 33 -4.83 -1.48 -4.41
CA LEU A 33 -4.34 -2.84 -4.65
C LEU A 33 -3.46 -2.91 -5.90
N SER A 34 -3.78 -2.14 -6.94
CA SER A 34 -2.98 -2.09 -8.18
C SER A 34 -1.65 -1.33 -8.03
N ALA A 35 -1.51 -0.49 -6.99
CA ALA A 35 -0.37 0.40 -6.81
C ALA A 35 0.65 -0.11 -5.78
N ILE A 36 0.24 -0.96 -4.85
CA ILE A 36 1.10 -1.51 -3.79
C ILE A 36 1.78 -2.81 -4.24
N PRO A 37 2.92 -3.20 -3.63
CA PRO A 37 3.59 -4.46 -3.94
C PRO A 37 2.66 -5.66 -3.75
N TRP A 38 2.85 -6.72 -4.56
CA TRP A 38 1.93 -7.86 -4.60
C TRP A 38 1.64 -8.46 -3.22
N VAL A 39 2.66 -8.64 -2.35
CA VAL A 39 2.46 -9.21 -1.01
C VAL A 39 1.47 -8.37 -0.20
N ALA A 40 1.63 -7.04 -0.25
CA ALA A 40 0.73 -6.13 0.43
C ALA A 40 -0.67 -6.16 -0.20
N ALA A 41 -0.76 -6.26 -1.53
CA ALA A 41 -2.01 -6.41 -2.24
C ALA A 41 -2.76 -7.69 -1.85
N GLU A 42 -2.10 -8.85 -1.80
CA GLU A 42 -2.73 -10.11 -1.40
C GLU A 42 -3.21 -10.07 0.05
N ILE A 43 -2.41 -9.52 0.98
CA ILE A 43 -2.83 -9.38 2.38
C ILE A 43 -4.04 -8.45 2.50
N ALA A 44 -3.98 -7.27 1.89
CA ALA A 44 -5.10 -6.32 1.93
C ALA A 44 -6.34 -6.87 1.21
N ASP A 45 -6.14 -7.65 0.15
CA ASP A 45 -7.25 -8.21 -0.60
C ASP A 45 -7.97 -9.29 0.21
N GLN A 46 -7.22 -10.22 0.80
CA GLN A 46 -7.78 -11.38 1.49
C GLN A 46 -8.14 -11.12 2.96
N ALA A 47 -7.46 -10.18 3.64
CA ALA A 47 -7.59 -9.93 5.08
C ALA A 47 -7.89 -8.46 5.45
N GLY A 48 -7.90 -7.54 4.48
CA GLY A 48 -8.22 -6.12 4.69
C GLY A 48 -7.01 -5.24 5.02
N PHE A 49 -7.17 -3.92 4.88
CA PHE A 49 -6.07 -2.97 5.07
C PHE A 49 -5.62 -2.86 6.54
N GLU A 50 -6.51 -3.06 7.52
CA GLU A 50 -6.13 -3.09 8.94
C GLU A 50 -5.09 -4.19 9.22
N VAL A 51 -5.37 -5.40 8.74
CA VAL A 51 -4.45 -6.54 8.87
C VAL A 51 -3.15 -6.27 8.14
N LEU A 52 -3.19 -5.70 6.93
CA LEU A 52 -1.99 -5.30 6.22
C LEU A 52 -1.11 -4.37 7.07
N PHE A 53 -1.65 -3.28 7.61
CA PHE A 53 -0.84 -2.34 8.38
C PHE A 53 -0.28 -2.96 9.67
N GLU A 54 -0.99 -3.91 10.29
CA GLU A 54 -0.45 -4.66 11.42
C GLU A 54 0.70 -5.59 11.00
N VAL A 55 0.59 -6.28 9.86
CA VAL A 55 1.70 -7.08 9.32
C VAL A 55 2.90 -6.21 9.00
N LEU A 56 2.70 -5.06 8.35
CA LEU A 56 3.79 -4.14 8.00
C LEU A 56 4.49 -3.57 9.24
N ARG A 57 3.78 -3.44 10.36
CA ARG A 57 4.35 -2.97 11.63
C ARG A 57 5.36 -3.97 12.20
N HIS A 58 5.03 -5.25 12.17
CA HIS A 58 5.89 -6.31 12.74
C HIS A 58 6.89 -6.88 11.75
N HIS A 59 6.51 -6.94 10.48
CA HIS A 59 7.24 -7.67 9.44
C HIS A 59 7.73 -6.80 8.28
N GLY A 60 7.40 -5.51 8.25
CA GLY A 60 7.71 -4.64 7.13
C GLY A 60 9.21 -4.50 6.87
N GLY A 61 9.60 -4.69 5.61
CA GLY A 61 11.00 -4.61 5.18
C GLY A 61 11.81 -5.89 5.43
N MET A 62 11.17 -6.97 5.91
CA MET A 62 11.83 -8.24 6.15
C MET A 62 11.56 -9.28 5.07
N THR A 63 12.55 -10.12 4.80
CA THR A 63 12.39 -11.37 4.07
C THR A 63 11.95 -12.46 5.04
N CYS A 64 10.80 -13.08 4.77
CA CYS A 64 10.15 -14.02 5.68
C CYS A 64 9.96 -15.38 5.01
N TYR A 65 10.55 -16.43 5.58
CA TYR A 65 10.23 -17.82 5.20
C TYR A 65 8.75 -18.13 5.46
N VAL A 66 8.08 -18.75 4.49
CA VAL A 66 6.68 -19.15 4.54
C VAL A 66 6.59 -20.64 4.87
N PRO A 67 6.12 -21.03 6.07
CA PRO A 67 5.91 -22.44 6.39
C PRO A 67 4.85 -23.07 5.49
N HIS A 68 5.08 -24.30 5.01
CA HIS A 68 4.07 -25.09 4.28
C HIS A 68 2.84 -25.44 5.13
N ASP A 69 2.98 -25.47 6.46
CA ASP A 69 1.85 -25.66 7.37
C ASP A 69 1.21 -24.30 7.69
N ILE A 70 -0.09 -24.17 7.42
CA ILE A 70 -0.82 -22.91 7.62
C ILE A 70 -0.85 -22.45 9.07
N ARG A 71 -0.93 -23.36 10.05
CA ARG A 71 -0.97 -23.00 11.48
C ARG A 71 0.38 -22.44 11.92
N ARG A 72 1.48 -23.02 11.44
CA ARG A 72 2.83 -22.47 11.65
C ARG A 72 2.98 -21.11 10.98
N CYS A 73 2.40 -20.93 9.79
CA CYS A 73 2.40 -19.65 9.09
C CYS A 73 1.66 -18.57 9.90
N GLN A 74 0.43 -18.86 10.34
CA GLN A 74 -0.36 -17.97 11.20
C GLN A 74 0.37 -17.61 12.50
N SER A 75 0.97 -18.60 13.17
CA SER A 75 1.76 -18.35 14.39
C SER A 75 2.99 -17.46 14.14
N LYS A 76 3.60 -17.56 12.95
CA LYS A 76 4.79 -16.77 12.60
C LYS A 76 4.46 -15.31 12.29
N PHE A 77 3.38 -15.08 11.54
CA PHE A 77 2.96 -13.73 11.14
C PHE A 77 2.05 -13.05 12.18
N GLY A 78 1.59 -13.78 13.20
CA GLY A 78 0.75 -13.25 14.27
C GLY A 78 -0.64 -12.81 13.80
N ILE A 79 -1.07 -13.22 12.60
CA ILE A 79 -2.34 -12.86 12.00
C ILE A 79 -3.10 -14.09 11.52
N PRO A 80 -4.45 -14.05 11.52
CA PRO A 80 -5.25 -15.01 10.77
C PRO A 80 -4.91 -14.92 9.28
N ILE A 81 -4.40 -16.02 8.73
CA ILE A 81 -4.09 -16.14 7.30
C ILE A 81 -5.13 -17.08 6.70
N PRO A 82 -6.00 -16.60 5.79
CA PRO A 82 -6.89 -17.47 5.02
C PRO A 82 -6.09 -18.46 4.16
N GLU A 83 -6.63 -19.66 3.93
CA GLU A 83 -5.97 -20.69 3.10
C GLU A 83 -5.54 -20.14 1.73
N LYS A 84 -6.40 -19.36 1.07
CA LYS A 84 -6.08 -18.72 -0.22
C LYS A 84 -4.84 -17.82 -0.14
N LEU A 85 -4.69 -17.03 0.93
CA LEU A 85 -3.52 -16.16 1.10
C LEU A 85 -2.26 -16.99 1.36
N HIS A 86 -2.38 -18.06 2.14
CA HIS A 86 -1.29 -18.99 2.40
C HIS A 86 -0.81 -19.68 1.12
N ASP A 87 -1.72 -20.16 0.28
CA ASP A 87 -1.40 -20.75 -1.03
C ASP A 87 -0.65 -19.74 -1.92
N ARG A 88 -1.11 -18.49 -1.95
CA ARG A 88 -0.45 -17.42 -2.72
C ARG A 88 0.96 -17.15 -2.21
N PHE A 89 1.18 -17.16 -0.89
CA PHE A 89 2.52 -17.03 -0.31
C PHE A 89 3.44 -18.18 -0.71
N ILE A 90 2.95 -19.42 -0.71
CA ILE A 90 3.73 -20.58 -1.13
C ILE A 90 4.08 -20.47 -2.62
N ILE A 91 3.08 -20.20 -3.48
CA ILE A 91 3.25 -20.13 -4.94
C ILE A 91 4.22 -19.04 -5.36
N LEU A 92 4.17 -17.87 -4.71
CA LEU A 92 4.93 -16.68 -5.09
C LEU A 92 6.20 -16.48 -4.24
N SER A 93 6.52 -17.44 -3.37
CA SER A 93 7.78 -17.46 -2.65
C SER A 93 8.98 -17.70 -3.58
N ASP A 94 10.14 -17.23 -3.15
CA ASP A 94 11.39 -17.50 -3.87
C ASP A 94 11.82 -18.97 -3.77
N SER A 95 12.95 -19.32 -4.37
CA SER A 95 13.49 -20.68 -4.34
C SER A 95 13.81 -21.20 -2.93
N ASN A 96 13.89 -20.33 -1.93
CA ASN A 96 14.11 -20.67 -0.53
C ASN A 96 12.81 -20.72 0.28
N GLY A 97 11.65 -20.55 -0.36
CA GLY A 97 10.35 -20.49 0.30
C GLY A 97 10.13 -19.16 1.05
N CYS A 98 10.82 -18.08 0.66
CA CYS A 98 10.71 -16.78 1.30
C CYS A 98 9.90 -15.77 0.49
N ILE A 99 9.20 -14.87 1.18
CA ILE A 99 8.57 -13.68 0.60
C ILE A 99 9.18 -12.41 1.17
N ASN A 100 9.24 -11.35 0.36
CA ASN A 100 9.71 -10.03 0.80
C ASN A 100 8.52 -9.19 1.22
N ILE A 101 8.37 -8.96 2.53
CA ILE A 101 7.33 -8.08 3.04
C ILE A 101 7.79 -6.63 2.79
N PRO A 102 7.02 -5.80 2.07
CA PRO A 102 7.41 -4.43 1.82
C PRO A 102 7.45 -3.61 3.12
N SER A 103 8.20 -2.52 3.15
CA SER A 103 8.22 -1.65 4.33
C SER A 103 6.93 -0.86 4.47
N ALA A 104 6.53 -0.54 5.70
CA ALA A 104 5.37 0.31 5.97
C ALA A 104 5.48 1.66 5.23
N TRP A 105 6.67 2.26 5.20
CA TRP A 105 6.94 3.49 4.47
C TRP A 105 6.77 3.34 2.96
N GLY A 106 7.25 2.24 2.37
CA GLY A 106 7.11 1.98 0.94
C GLY A 106 5.65 1.84 0.52
N VAL A 107 4.86 1.09 1.29
CA VAL A 107 3.41 0.95 1.06
C VAL A 107 2.71 2.30 1.25
N PHE A 108 3.03 3.04 2.31
CA PHE A 108 2.49 4.37 2.55
C PHE A 108 2.76 5.34 1.39
N LEU A 109 3.98 5.37 0.85
CA LEU A 109 4.31 6.21 -0.29
C LEU A 109 3.52 5.83 -1.55
N ALA A 110 3.26 4.53 -1.77
CA ALA A 110 2.42 4.07 -2.87
C ALA A 110 0.96 4.53 -2.71
N VAL A 111 0.39 4.38 -1.51
CA VAL A 111 -0.96 4.88 -1.19
C VAL A 111 -1.03 6.41 -1.36
N ARG A 112 -0.03 7.14 -0.85
CA ARG A 112 0.08 8.60 -1.00
C ARG A 112 0.13 9.00 -2.47
N ARG A 113 0.87 8.26 -3.30
CA ARG A 113 0.94 8.51 -4.74
C ARG A 113 -0.43 8.35 -5.41
N VAL A 114 -1.23 7.35 -5.01
CA VAL A 114 -2.60 7.19 -5.52
C VAL A 114 -3.46 8.41 -5.13
N ALA A 115 -3.39 8.86 -3.87
CA ALA A 115 -4.12 10.05 -3.42
C ALA A 115 -3.72 11.32 -4.21
N ILE A 116 -2.43 11.53 -4.46
CA ILE A 116 -1.93 12.63 -5.31
C ILE A 116 -2.48 12.51 -6.74
N CYS A 117 -2.44 11.31 -7.31
CA CYS A 117 -2.96 11.04 -8.65
C CYS A 117 -4.45 11.39 -8.76
N MET A 118 -5.26 11.01 -7.78
CA MET A 118 -6.68 11.37 -7.73
C MET A 118 -6.88 12.88 -7.62
N ALA A 119 -6.12 13.56 -6.75
CA ALA A 119 -6.20 15.01 -6.62
C ALA A 119 -5.85 15.74 -7.94
N LEU A 120 -4.91 15.20 -8.73
CA LEU A 120 -4.57 15.73 -10.05
C LEU A 120 -5.68 15.48 -11.09
N GLU A 121 -6.37 14.33 -11.01
CA GLU A 121 -7.54 13.97 -11.85
C GLU A 121 -8.73 14.88 -11.55
N ASP A 122 -8.96 15.19 -10.28
CA ASP A 122 -10.00 16.12 -9.82
C ASP A 122 -9.72 17.60 -10.18
N GLY A 123 -8.63 17.86 -10.91
CA GLY A 123 -8.28 19.22 -11.36
C GLY A 123 -7.80 20.14 -10.25
N LYS A 124 -7.41 19.62 -9.07
CA LYS A 124 -6.93 20.47 -7.98
C LYS A 124 -5.66 21.23 -8.38
N PRO A 125 -5.50 22.50 -7.94
CA PRO A 125 -4.30 23.27 -8.22
C PRO A 125 -3.04 22.60 -7.64
N ASN A 126 -1.95 22.60 -8.41
CA ASN A 126 -0.68 22.01 -7.98
C ASN A 126 -0.18 22.59 -6.64
N LYS A 127 -0.41 23.89 -6.38
CA LYS A 127 0.00 24.56 -5.14
C LYS A 127 -0.69 23.94 -3.92
N ASP A 128 -1.97 23.61 -4.05
CA ASP A 128 -2.72 22.96 -2.98
C ASP A 128 -2.20 21.54 -2.77
N ILE A 129 -2.09 20.74 -3.84
CA ILE A 129 -1.55 19.37 -3.76
C ILE A 129 -0.14 19.35 -3.14
N ALA A 130 0.75 20.25 -3.56
CA ALA A 130 2.10 20.38 -3.04
C ALA A 130 2.10 20.63 -1.52
N ARG A 131 1.24 21.56 -1.06
CA ARG A 131 1.07 21.86 0.37
C ARG A 131 0.51 20.66 1.14
N CYS A 132 -0.53 20.01 0.61
CA CYS A 132 -1.25 18.92 1.27
C CYS A 132 -0.38 17.66 1.45
N PHE A 133 0.37 17.28 0.41
CA PHE A 133 1.13 16.02 0.41
C PHE A 133 2.62 16.19 0.71
N GLY A 134 3.08 17.42 0.97
CA GLY A 134 4.49 17.72 1.20
C GLY A 134 5.38 17.38 0.00
N VAL A 135 4.90 17.65 -1.22
CA VAL A 135 5.62 17.36 -2.47
C VAL A 135 5.95 18.63 -3.24
N THR A 136 6.98 18.60 -4.06
CA THR A 136 7.37 19.74 -4.88
C THR A 136 6.51 19.85 -6.15
N ASP A 137 6.36 21.05 -6.68
CA ASP A 137 5.70 21.26 -7.97
C ASP A 137 6.44 20.53 -9.11
N ARG A 138 7.78 20.40 -9.02
CA ARG A 138 8.59 19.59 -9.94
C ARG A 138 8.16 18.12 -9.95
N PHE A 139 7.92 17.54 -8.77
CA PHE A 139 7.42 16.17 -8.64
C PHE A 139 6.06 16.02 -9.34
N LEU A 140 5.13 16.96 -9.12
CA LEU A 140 3.80 16.93 -9.75
C LEU A 140 3.86 17.02 -11.28
N ARG A 141 4.72 17.87 -11.83
CA ARG A 141 4.94 17.96 -13.28
C ARG A 141 5.51 16.66 -13.86
N SER A 142 6.49 16.06 -13.19
CA SER A 142 7.06 14.77 -13.58
C SER A 142 6.00 13.67 -13.61
N LEU A 143 5.17 13.60 -12.57
CA LEU A 143 4.09 12.62 -12.46
C LEU A 143 3.06 12.77 -13.59
N ARG A 144 2.65 13.99 -13.93
CA ARG A 144 1.79 14.26 -15.10
C ARG A 144 2.44 13.83 -16.42
N SER A 145 3.74 14.02 -16.57
CA SER A 145 4.49 13.60 -17.77
C SER A 145 4.50 12.07 -17.92
N GLN A 146 4.85 11.36 -16.85
CA GLN A 146 4.88 9.89 -16.85
C GLN A 146 3.51 9.29 -17.17
N ARG A 147 2.44 9.86 -16.61
CA ARG A 147 1.07 9.40 -16.87
C ARG A 147 0.62 9.62 -18.31
N ARG A 148 0.99 10.75 -18.91
CA ARG A 148 0.74 10.99 -20.34
C ARG A 148 1.47 9.95 -21.21
N GLN A 149 2.72 9.62 -20.87
CA GLN A 149 3.47 8.60 -21.59
C GLN A 149 2.86 7.20 -21.44
N ALA A 150 2.39 6.84 -20.24
CA ALA A 150 1.71 5.56 -20.01
C ALA A 150 0.38 5.46 -20.78
N GLY A 151 -0.45 6.52 -20.76
CA GLY A 151 -1.71 6.54 -21.50
C GLY A 151 -1.57 6.65 -23.03
N LEU A 152 -0.42 7.12 -23.53
CA LEU A 152 -0.05 7.09 -24.96
C LEU A 152 0.55 5.75 -25.40
N ALA A 153 1.02 4.92 -24.45
CA ALA A 153 1.54 3.58 -24.74
C ALA A 153 0.45 2.50 -24.78
N GLU A 154 -0.76 2.82 -24.28
CA GLU A 154 -1.95 1.96 -24.28
C GLU A 154 -2.97 2.34 -25.38
N ALA A 155 -2.64 3.29 -26.25
CA ALA A 155 -3.47 3.78 -27.37
C ALA A 155 -2.81 3.48 -28.73
#